data_AF-A0A831PGF0-F1
#
_entry.id   AF-A0A831PGF0-F1
#
_cell.length_a   1.000
_cell.length_b   1.000
_cell.length_c   1.000
_cell.angle_alpha   90.00
_cell.angle_beta   90.00
_cell.angle_gamma   90.00
#
_symmetry.space_group_name_H-M   'P 1'
#
loop_
_entity.id
_entity.type
_entity.pdbx_description
1 polymer ?
#
loop_
_entity_poly.entity_id
_entity_poly.type
_entity_poly.pdbx_seq_one_letter_code
_entity_poly.pdbx_strand_id
1 'polypeptide(L)'
;MTLRARLAGTVPEGVLSCISDHFDVIGDVAVVSLSPEAVPYAGEVAGAVQAGRRNITTVLNKVSRLEGDRRVCEYEVIAGNGTETVHQEYGYSYRLDMQEVFFNPRLATER
;
A
#
# COMPACT_ATOMS: atom_id res chain seq x y z
N MET A 1 5.25 -15.82 4.92
CA MET A 1 6.56 -15.14 4.90
C MET A 1 6.33 -13.65 5.02
N THR A 2 7.18 -12.97 5.80
CA THR A 2 7.11 -11.51 6.00
C THR A 2 7.62 -10.77 4.76
N LEU A 3 7.31 -9.48 4.65
CA LEU A 3 7.76 -8.65 3.52
C LEU A 3 9.27 -8.45 3.60
N ARG A 4 9.80 -8.18 4.79
CA ARG A 4 11.25 -8.08 5.05
C ARG A 4 12.00 -9.34 4.65
N ALA A 5 11.46 -10.53 4.94
CA ALA A 5 12.10 -11.79 4.55
C ALA A 5 12.16 -12.00 3.03
N ARG A 6 11.21 -11.45 2.26
CA ARG A 6 11.23 -11.51 0.79
C ARG A 6 12.23 -10.55 0.16
N LEU A 7 12.54 -9.48 0.85
CA LEU A 7 13.49 -8.45 0.40
C LEU A 7 14.92 -8.74 0.89
N ALA A 8 15.08 -9.71 1.78
CA ALA A 8 16.38 -10.17 2.27
C ALA A 8 17.23 -10.70 1.11
N GLY A 9 18.39 -10.06 0.88
CA GLY A 9 19.31 -10.39 -0.21
C GLY A 9 19.21 -9.45 -1.42
N THR A 10 18.10 -8.72 -1.58
CA THR A 10 17.93 -7.71 -2.66
C THR A 10 18.13 -6.29 -2.13
N VAL A 11 17.65 -6.03 -0.92
CA VAL A 11 17.76 -4.71 -0.25
C VAL A 11 18.81 -4.82 0.86
N PRO A 12 19.68 -3.80 1.05
CA PRO A 12 20.65 -3.80 2.13
C PRO A 12 20.00 -3.81 3.53
N GLU A 13 20.65 -4.46 4.51
CA GLU A 13 20.09 -4.65 5.85
C GLU A 13 19.69 -3.34 6.55
N GLY A 14 20.47 -2.28 6.36
CA GLY A 14 20.15 -0.96 6.94
C GLY A 14 18.86 -0.35 6.39
N VAL A 15 18.48 -0.66 5.15
CA VAL A 15 17.22 -0.21 4.56
C VAL A 15 16.08 -1.19 4.89
N LEU A 16 16.38 -2.49 4.97
CA LEU A 16 15.40 -3.50 5.41
C LEU A 16 14.83 -3.20 6.80
N SER A 17 15.63 -2.68 7.72
CA SER A 17 15.14 -2.25 9.04
C SER A 17 14.14 -1.09 8.97
N CYS A 18 14.18 -0.30 7.90
CA CYS A 18 13.30 0.85 7.70
C CYS A 18 12.01 0.50 6.94
N ILE A 19 11.89 -0.74 6.45
CA ILE A 19 10.70 -1.24 5.76
C ILE A 19 9.78 -1.94 6.78
N SER A 20 8.55 -1.46 6.87
CA SER A 20 7.51 -2.09 7.69
C SER A 20 6.97 -3.36 7.02
N ASP A 21 6.70 -4.41 7.81
CA ASP A 21 5.94 -5.57 7.34
C ASP A 21 4.43 -5.31 7.28
N HIS A 22 3.97 -4.24 7.93
CA HIS A 22 2.57 -3.85 7.95
C HIS A 22 2.28 -2.90 6.79
N PHE A 23 1.32 -3.30 5.95
CA PHE A 23 0.76 -2.50 4.86
C PHE A 23 -0.74 -2.77 4.79
N ASP A 24 -1.50 -1.79 4.32
CA ASP A 24 -2.94 -1.91 4.17
C ASP A 24 -3.28 -2.42 2.76
N VAL A 25 -4.33 -3.23 2.65
CA VAL A 25 -4.81 -3.73 1.36
C VAL A 25 -6.27 -3.37 1.19
N ILE A 26 -6.57 -2.72 0.07
CA ILE A 26 -7.88 -2.16 -0.26
C ILE A 26 -8.23 -2.66 -1.66
N GLY A 27 -8.97 -3.78 -1.71
CA GLY A 27 -9.30 -4.43 -2.97
C GLY A 27 -8.05 -5.02 -3.60
N ASP A 28 -7.73 -4.59 -4.82
CA ASP A 28 -6.52 -4.96 -5.57
C ASP A 28 -5.35 -3.97 -5.42
N VAL A 29 -5.50 -2.98 -4.54
CA VAL A 29 -4.46 -2.00 -4.21
C VAL A 29 -3.83 -2.31 -2.86
N ALA A 30 -2.49 -2.26 -2.78
CA ALA A 30 -1.75 -2.25 -1.52
C ALA A 30 -1.12 -0.88 -1.26
N VAL A 31 -1.26 -0.41 -0.03
CA VAL A 31 -0.71 0.87 0.44
C VAL A 31 0.42 0.57 1.40
N VAL A 32 1.63 0.90 0.97
CA VAL A 32 2.85 0.83 1.78
C VAL A 32 3.25 2.24 2.25
N SER A 33 4.03 2.33 3.31
CA SER A 33 4.61 3.60 3.77
C SER A 33 6.11 3.43 3.86
N LEU A 34 6.82 3.94 2.86
CA LEU A 34 8.27 3.81 2.76
C LEU A 34 8.95 5.00 3.44
N SER A 35 10.01 4.73 4.20
CA SER A 35 10.92 5.78 4.65
C SER A 35 11.72 6.33 3.45
N PRO A 36 12.26 7.56 3.53
CA PRO A 36 13.06 8.14 2.44
C PRO A 36 14.22 7.25 1.95
N GLU A 37 14.81 6.48 2.86
CA GLU A 37 15.90 5.53 2.58
C GLU A 37 15.43 4.29 1.81
N ALA A 38 14.15 3.93 1.94
CA ALA A 38 13.53 2.79 1.26
C ALA A 38 12.88 3.15 -0.07
N VAL A 39 12.67 4.44 -0.37
CA VAL A 39 12.11 4.93 -1.64
C VAL A 39 12.88 4.42 -2.88
N PRO A 40 14.23 4.40 -2.91
CA PRO A 40 14.97 3.85 -4.05
C PRO A 40 14.68 2.37 -4.34
N TYR A 41 14.20 1.64 -3.33
CA TYR A 41 13.86 0.21 -3.41
C TYR A 41 12.35 -0.03 -3.54
N ALA A 42 11.56 1.02 -3.79
CA ALA A 42 10.12 0.91 -3.89
C ALA A 42 9.68 -0.16 -4.91
N GLY A 43 10.35 -0.25 -6.07
CA GLY A 43 10.07 -1.27 -7.08
C GLY A 43 10.24 -2.70 -6.56
N GLU A 44 11.31 -2.98 -5.81
CA GLU A 44 11.55 -4.28 -5.17
C GLU A 44 10.48 -4.60 -4.13
N VAL A 45 10.10 -3.59 -3.33
CA VAL A 45 9.01 -3.71 -2.35
C VAL A 45 7.70 -4.05 -3.05
N ALA A 46 7.36 -3.34 -4.13
CA ALA A 46 6.14 -3.59 -4.89
C ALA A 46 6.13 -5.00 -5.49
N GLY A 47 7.26 -5.43 -6.08
CA GLY A 47 7.42 -6.79 -6.58
C GLY A 47 7.24 -7.86 -5.49
N ALA A 48 7.82 -7.64 -4.31
CA ALA A 48 7.67 -8.54 -3.17
C ALA A 48 6.23 -8.60 -2.64
N VAL A 49 5.51 -7.47 -2.63
CA VAL A 49 4.09 -7.39 -2.25
C VAL A 49 3.21 -8.16 -3.26
N GLN A 50 3.39 -7.91 -4.56
CA GLN A 50 2.65 -8.60 -5.63
C GLN A 50 2.94 -10.10 -5.67
N ALA A 51 4.21 -10.50 -5.50
CA ALA A 51 4.60 -11.90 -5.37
C ALA A 51 4.00 -12.56 -4.11
N GLY A 52 3.69 -11.77 -3.09
CA GLY A 52 3.03 -12.21 -1.87
C GLY A 52 1.54 -12.46 -2.02
N ARG A 53 0.85 -11.69 -2.86
CA ARG A 53 -0.59 -11.75 -3.05
C ARG A 53 -0.91 -11.46 -4.52
N ARG A 54 -1.30 -12.49 -5.26
CA ARG A 54 -1.60 -12.41 -6.71
C ARG A 54 -2.76 -11.47 -7.05
N ASN A 55 -3.61 -11.15 -6.08
CA ASN A 55 -4.77 -10.28 -6.26
C ASN A 55 -4.39 -8.80 -6.27
N ILE A 56 -3.16 -8.44 -5.88
CA ILE A 56 -2.70 -7.06 -5.86
C ILE A 56 -2.17 -6.72 -7.26
N THR A 57 -2.82 -5.78 -7.93
CA THR A 57 -2.40 -5.25 -9.23
C THR A 57 -1.57 -3.99 -9.06
N THR A 58 -1.85 -3.23 -8.01
CA THR A 58 -1.35 -1.87 -7.81
C THR A 58 -0.75 -1.70 -6.43
N VAL A 59 0.40 -1.03 -6.34
CA VAL A 59 1.09 -0.72 -5.09
C VAL A 59 1.32 0.79 -5.01
N LEU A 60 0.82 1.38 -3.94
CA LEU A 60 0.91 2.81 -3.66
C LEU A 60 1.84 3.06 -2.47
N ASN A 61 2.71 4.06 -2.59
CA ASN A 61 3.45 4.63 -1.47
C ASN A 61 2.64 5.76 -0.84
N LYS A 62 2.48 5.72 0.47
CA LYS A 62 1.89 6.81 1.24
C LYS A 62 2.95 7.86 1.54
N VAL A 63 2.84 9.03 0.91
CA VAL A 63 3.87 10.08 0.98
C VAL A 63 3.57 11.10 2.08
N SER A 64 2.29 11.41 2.31
CA SER A 64 1.88 12.44 3.26
C SER A 64 1.03 11.90 4.41
N ARG A 65 0.75 12.78 5.39
CA ARG A 65 -0.26 12.51 6.42
C ARG A 65 -1.63 12.83 5.84
N LEU A 66 -2.68 12.39 6.53
CA LEU A 66 -4.05 12.77 6.16
C LEU A 66 -4.21 14.28 6.35
N GLU A 67 -4.53 15.00 5.28
CA GLU A 67 -4.57 16.46 5.25
C GLU A 67 -5.95 16.99 4.78
N GLY A 68 -6.26 18.22 5.22
CA GLY A 68 -7.49 18.93 4.90
C GLY A 68 -8.77 18.35 5.52
N ASP A 69 -9.89 19.04 5.31
CA ASP A 69 -11.21 18.62 5.79
C ASP A 69 -11.67 17.27 5.22
N ARG A 70 -11.22 16.95 4.00
CA ARG A 70 -11.51 15.66 3.34
C ARG A 70 -10.62 14.51 3.84
N ARG A 71 -9.60 14.81 4.66
CA ARG A 71 -8.63 13.85 5.21
C ARG A 71 -8.03 12.94 4.13
N VAL A 72 -7.69 13.51 2.99
CA VAL A 72 -7.09 12.77 1.87
C VAL A 72 -5.57 12.71 2.08
N CYS A 73 -4.95 11.65 1.58
CA CYS A 73 -3.50 11.47 1.61
C CYS A 73 -2.96 11.52 0.18
N GLU A 74 -1.74 12.01 0.02
CA GLU A 74 -1.02 11.89 -1.24
C GLU A 74 -0.40 10.50 -1.35
N TYR A 75 -0.64 9.88 -2.49
CA TYR A 75 -0.13 8.56 -2.84
C TYR A 75 0.70 8.65 -4.12
N GLU A 76 1.85 8.00 -4.10
CA GLU A 76 2.68 7.80 -5.27
C GLU A 76 2.50 6.37 -5.77
N VAL A 77 2.24 6.21 -7.08
CA VAL A 77 2.08 4.88 -7.68
C VAL A 77 3.48 4.29 -7.90
N ILE A 78 3.80 3.23 -7.16
CA ILE A 78 5.07 2.50 -7.32
C ILE A 78 4.94 1.44 -8.43
N ALA A 79 3.80 0.76 -8.49
CA ALA A 79 3.49 -0.26 -9.48
C ALA A 79 1.99 -0.29 -9.77
N GLY A 80 1.61 -0.62 -11.01
CA GLY A 80 0.22 -0.66 -11.47
C GLY A 80 -0.17 0.57 -12.30
N ASN A 81 -1.47 0.72 -12.58
CA ASN A 81 -1.98 1.66 -13.58
C ASN A 81 -2.93 2.73 -13.03
N GLY A 82 -2.99 2.96 -11.71
CA GLY A 82 -3.83 4.02 -11.15
C GLY A 82 -4.05 3.91 -9.64
N THR A 83 -5.06 4.61 -9.15
CA THR A 83 -5.46 4.67 -7.72
C THR A 83 -6.91 4.24 -7.48
N GLU A 84 -7.63 3.90 -8.56
CA GLU A 84 -8.97 3.32 -8.50
C GLU A 84 -8.91 1.85 -8.08
N THR A 85 -9.84 1.45 -7.21
CA THR A 85 -9.99 0.06 -6.74
C THR A 85 -11.45 -0.25 -6.44
N VAL A 86 -11.76 -1.53 -6.43
CA VAL A 86 -13.03 -2.05 -5.91
C VAL A 86 -12.75 -2.85 -4.65
N HIS A 87 -13.14 -2.29 -3.51
CA HIS A 87 -13.03 -2.96 -2.22
C HIS A 87 -14.32 -3.72 -1.89
N GLN A 88 -14.19 -4.98 -1.49
CA GLN A 88 -15.32 -5.80 -1.06
C GLN A 88 -15.28 -6.02 0.45
N GLU A 89 -16.37 -5.67 1.13
CA GLU A 89 -16.49 -5.75 2.58
C GLU A 89 -17.93 -6.12 2.96
N TYR A 90 -18.11 -7.14 3.82
CA TYR A 90 -19.42 -7.68 4.25
C TYR A 90 -20.46 -7.92 3.14
N GLY A 91 -20.02 -8.31 1.95
CA GLY A 91 -20.89 -8.57 0.80
C GLY A 91 -21.24 -7.34 -0.05
N TYR A 92 -20.76 -6.15 0.33
CA TYR A 92 -20.87 -4.93 -0.45
C TYR A 92 -19.61 -4.70 -1.28
N SER A 93 -19.76 -3.98 -2.40
CA SER A 93 -18.65 -3.58 -3.26
C SER A 93 -18.59 -2.06 -3.35
N TYR A 94 -17.44 -1.49 -3.00
CA TYR A 94 -17.18 -0.06 -2.98
C TYR A 94 -16.16 0.26 -4.07
N ARG A 95 -16.58 1.01 -5.09
CA ARG A 95 -15.64 1.60 -6.05
C ARG A 95 -15.14 2.93 -5.48
N LEU A 96 -13.83 3.05 -5.36
CA LEU A 96 -13.19 4.20 -4.71
C LEU A 96 -11.88 4.57 -5.43
N ASP A 97 -11.59 5.86 -5.46
CA ASP A 97 -10.30 6.40 -5.88
C ASP A 97 -9.52 6.86 -4.65
N MET A 98 -8.38 6.20 -4.39
CA MET A 98 -7.54 6.48 -3.24
C MET A 98 -7.04 7.94 -3.19
N GLN A 99 -6.95 8.65 -4.32
CA GLN A 99 -6.55 10.06 -4.36
C GLN A 99 -7.68 11.04 -4.06
N GLU A 100 -8.93 10.63 -4.13
CA GLU A 100 -10.07 11.53 -3.95
C GLU A 100 -10.81 11.30 -2.64
N VAL A 101 -10.76 10.09 -2.09
CA VAL A 101 -11.55 9.71 -0.91
C VAL A 101 -10.72 9.18 0.24
N PHE A 102 -11.17 9.46 1.46
CA PHE A 102 -10.67 8.80 2.65
C PHE A 102 -11.31 7.42 2.81
N PHE A 103 -10.49 6.37 2.76
CA PHE A 103 -10.92 5.00 3.04
C PHE A 103 -9.95 4.32 4.02
N ASN A 104 -10.49 3.64 5.03
CA ASN A 104 -9.71 2.87 5.99
C ASN A 104 -10.33 1.48 6.18
N PRO A 105 -9.68 0.41 5.67
CA PRO A 105 -10.22 -0.95 5.78
C PRO A 105 -10.28 -1.46 7.23
N ARG A 106 -9.54 -0.84 8.16
CA ARG A 106 -9.54 -1.27 9.58
C ARG A 106 -10.80 -0.84 10.34
N LEU A 107 -11.59 0.07 9.77
CA LEU A 107 -12.87 0.49 10.35
C LEU A 107 -14.04 -0.39 9.90
N ALA A 108 -13.78 -1.50 9.19
CA ALA A 108 -14.79 -2.44 8.72
C ALA A 108 -15.81 -2.80 9.80
N THR A 109 -15.36 -3.18 11.00
CA THR A 109 -16.23 -3.62 12.10
C THR A 109 -17.12 -2.53 12.68
N GLU A 110 -16.83 -1.26 12.39
CA GLU A 110 -17.61 -0.10 12.86
C GLU A 110 -18.63 0.37 11.80
N ARG A 111 -18.68 -0.27 10.60
CA ARG A 111 -19.60 0.07 9.50
C ARG A 111 -20.84 -0.83 9.48
#